data_AF-A0A915LQX8-F1
#
_entry.id   AF-A0A915LQX8-F1
#
_cell.length_a   1.000
_cell.length_b   1.000
_cell.length_c   1.000
_cell.angle_alpha   90.00
_cell.angle_beta   90.00
_cell.angle_gamma   90.00
#
_symmetry.space_group_name_H-M   'P 1'
#
loop_
_entity.id
_entity.type
_entity.pdbx_description
1 polymer ?
#
loop_
_entity_poly.entity_id
_entity_poly.type
_entity_poly.pdbx_seq_one_letter_code
_entity_poly.pdbx_strand_id
1 'polypeptide(L)'
;HPQPDLKTACDGEEAVAACMNGLCGQGFFCNHRKFCCRCPIGKSLGNCINGLCPTGYVCNSNNFCCAAGAGSVIGPCVNGKCPEGYECGAGVGIKCFIT
;
A
#
# COMPACT_ATOMS: atom_id res chain seq x y z
N HIS A 1 -28.25 2.30 8.75
CA HIS A 1 -26.91 2.79 8.38
C HIS A 1 -26.13 1.59 7.87
N PRO A 2 -25.74 1.49 6.59
CA PRO A 2 -24.89 0.38 6.15
C PRO A 2 -23.54 0.52 6.86
N GLN A 3 -23.09 -0.53 7.53
CA GLN A 3 -21.77 -0.52 8.17
C GLN A 3 -20.70 -0.42 7.06
N PRO A 4 -19.65 0.39 7.23
CA PRO A 4 -18.55 0.40 6.28
C PRO A 4 -17.99 -1.03 6.18
N ASP A 5 -17.99 -1.60 4.98
CA ASP A 5 -17.50 -2.96 4.75
C ASP A 5 -15.98 -3.00 4.89
N LEU A 6 -15.56 -3.06 6.15
CA LEU A 6 -14.16 -3.02 6.55
C LEU A 6 -13.43 -4.24 6.02
N LYS A 7 -14.12 -5.39 5.93
CA LYS A 7 -13.58 -6.70 5.53
C LYS A 7 -12.99 -6.74 4.12
N THR A 8 -13.43 -5.88 3.23
CA THR A 8 -12.96 -5.87 1.83
C THR A 8 -12.36 -4.51 1.43
N ALA A 9 -12.10 -3.65 2.40
CA ALA A 9 -11.67 -2.29 2.16
C ALA A 9 -10.27 -2.19 1.53
N CYS A 10 -9.39 -3.16 1.77
CA CYS A 10 -8.00 -3.17 1.33
C CYS A 10 -7.76 -4.26 0.27
N ASP A 11 -8.33 -4.09 -0.91
CA ASP A 11 -8.25 -5.05 -2.02
C ASP A 11 -8.74 -6.46 -1.66
N GLY A 12 -9.72 -6.55 -0.75
CA GLY A 12 -10.26 -7.80 -0.21
C GLY A 12 -9.60 -8.29 1.09
N GLU A 13 -8.80 -7.44 1.74
CA GLU A 13 -8.35 -7.58 3.13
C GLU A 13 -9.12 -6.59 4.03
N GLU A 14 -9.22 -6.94 5.32
CA GLU A 14 -9.80 -6.08 6.33
C GLU A 14 -8.96 -4.81 6.56
N ALA A 15 -9.61 -3.64 6.52
CA ALA A 15 -8.99 -2.42 6.94
C ALA A 15 -8.77 -2.38 8.45
N VAL A 16 -7.68 -1.74 8.84
CA VAL A 16 -7.26 -1.61 10.23
C VAL A 16 -8.05 -0.51 10.94
N ALA A 17 -8.33 0.58 10.22
CA ALA A 17 -9.10 1.72 10.72
C ALA A 17 -9.67 2.54 9.56
N ALA A 18 -10.51 3.53 9.87
CA ALA A 18 -10.78 4.63 8.95
C ALA A 18 -9.62 5.63 8.98
N CYS A 19 -9.37 6.32 7.87
CA CYS A 19 -8.35 7.37 7.84
C CYS A 19 -8.76 8.57 8.69
N MET A 20 -7.80 9.14 9.40
CA MET A 20 -7.98 10.38 10.15
C MET A 20 -7.31 11.51 9.38
N ASN A 21 -8.10 12.41 8.77
CA ASN A 21 -7.58 13.49 7.91
C ASN A 21 -6.66 13.01 6.77
N GLY A 22 -6.97 11.85 6.18
CA GLY A 22 -6.15 11.26 5.11
C GLY A 22 -4.85 10.61 5.59
N LEU A 23 -4.64 10.54 6.91
CA LEU A 23 -3.51 9.89 7.53
C LEU A 23 -3.94 8.60 8.24
N CYS A 24 -2.99 7.70 8.39
CA CYS A 24 -3.10 6.49 9.17
C CYS A 24 -1.95 6.43 10.16
N GLY A 25 -2.06 5.57 11.18
CA GLY A 25 -0.97 5.29 12.09
C GLY A 25 0.31 4.86 11.36
N GLN A 26 1.45 4.91 12.05
CA GLN A 26 2.74 4.59 11.48
C GLN A 26 2.72 3.22 10.76
N GLY A 27 3.25 3.20 9.53
CA GLY A 27 3.34 2.00 8.69
C GLY A 27 2.00 1.51 8.09
N PHE A 28 0.92 2.27 8.18
CA PHE A 28 -0.34 2.03 7.48
C PHE A 28 -0.60 3.09 6.41
N PHE A 29 -1.41 2.73 5.41
CA PHE A 29 -1.63 3.56 4.23
C PHE A 29 -3.11 3.87 4.06
N CYS A 30 -3.44 5.15 3.91
CA CYS A 30 -4.81 5.57 3.65
C CYS A 30 -5.15 5.36 2.17
N ASN A 31 -6.18 4.56 1.89
CA ASN A 31 -6.65 4.32 0.53
C ASN A 31 -7.71 5.34 0.07
N HIS A 32 -8.12 5.26 -1.20
CA HIS A 32 -9.15 6.14 -1.78
C HIS A 32 -10.49 6.08 -1.04
N ARG A 33 -10.84 4.90 -0.51
CA ARG A 33 -12.07 4.62 0.24
C ARG A 33 -12.01 5.15 1.68
N LYS A 34 -10.96 5.88 2.05
CA LYS A 34 -10.74 6.44 3.40
C LYS A 34 -10.56 5.37 4.47
N PHE A 35 -9.92 4.27 4.13
CA PHE A 35 -9.52 3.21 5.05
C PHE A 35 -8.01 3.04 5.14
N CYS A 36 -7.54 2.69 6.33
CA CYS A 36 -6.15 2.37 6.63
C CYS A 36 -5.87 0.91 6.33
N CYS A 37 -4.99 0.68 5.37
CA CYS A 37 -4.56 -0.63 4.91
C CYS A 37 -3.14 -0.93 5.38
N ARG A 38 -2.84 -2.22 5.56
CA ARG A 38 -1.49 -2.71 5.91
C ARG A 38 -0.50 -2.40 4.79
N CYS A 39 -0.97 -2.47 3.55
CA CYS A 39 -0.19 -2.20 2.35
C CYS A 39 -0.77 -1.00 1.59
N PRO A 40 0.05 -0.26 0.85
CA PRO A 40 -0.41 0.86 0.03
C PRO A 40 -1.25 0.38 -1.16
N ILE A 41 -0.97 -0.81 -1.67
CA ILE A 41 -1.64 -1.44 -2.80
C ILE A 41 -1.74 -2.93 -2.51
N GLY A 42 -2.90 -3.52 -2.81
CA GLY A 42 -3.11 -4.96 -2.70
C GLY A 42 -3.23 -5.43 -1.25
N LYS A 43 -3.40 -6.75 -1.11
CA LYS A 43 -3.41 -7.42 0.19
C LYS A 43 -1.99 -7.61 0.70
N SER A 44 -1.86 -7.72 2.02
CA SER A 44 -0.63 -8.25 2.60
C SER A 44 -0.57 -9.76 2.38
N LEU A 45 0.64 -10.29 2.18
CA LEU A 45 0.88 -11.75 2.20
C LEU A 45 1.05 -12.30 3.62
N GLY A 46 0.86 -11.46 4.64
CA GLY A 46 1.13 -11.77 6.03
C GLY A 46 2.42 -11.12 6.52
N ASN A 47 2.96 -11.65 7.61
CA ASN A 47 4.10 -11.06 8.29
C ASN A 47 5.42 -11.39 7.58
N CYS A 48 6.39 -10.50 7.68
CA CYS A 48 7.74 -10.80 7.20
C CYS A 48 8.40 -11.88 8.06
N ILE A 49 9.11 -12.79 7.41
CA ILE A 49 9.82 -13.89 8.05
C ILE A 49 11.30 -13.53 8.06
N ASN A 50 11.87 -13.25 9.23
CA ASN A 50 13.25 -12.75 9.36
C ASN A 50 13.53 -11.49 8.50
N GLY A 51 12.55 -10.60 8.38
CA GLY A 51 12.65 -9.39 7.55
C GLY A 51 12.57 -9.65 6.04
N LEU A 52 12.31 -10.88 5.62
CA LEU A 52 12.20 -11.28 4.22
C LEU A 52 10.74 -11.53 3.84
N CYS A 53 10.46 -11.26 2.56
CA CYS A 53 9.19 -11.52 1.91
C CYS A 53 9.44 -12.29 0.60
N PRO A 54 8.41 -12.97 0.05
CA PRO A 54 8.53 -13.65 -1.24
C PRO A 54 8.92 -12.68 -2.36
N THR A 55 9.45 -13.20 -3.46
CA THR A 55 9.77 -12.41 -4.66
C THR A 55 8.57 -11.55 -5.08
N GLY A 56 8.83 -10.26 -5.33
CA GLY A 56 7.79 -9.28 -5.66
C GLY A 56 7.14 -8.61 -4.44
N TYR A 57 7.61 -8.89 -3.22
CA TYR A 57 7.12 -8.28 -1.98
C TYR A 57 8.26 -7.71 -1.14
N VAL A 58 7.97 -6.65 -0.39
CA VAL A 58 8.88 -5.97 0.52
C VAL A 58 8.28 -5.92 1.91
N CYS A 59 9.13 -6.04 2.92
CA CYS A 59 8.71 -5.88 4.29
C CYS A 59 8.47 -4.39 4.60
N ASN A 60 7.26 -4.05 5.02
CA ASN A 60 6.95 -2.69 5.48
C ASN A 60 7.42 -2.46 6.93
N SER A 61 7.30 -1.21 7.41
CA SER A 61 7.71 -0.85 8.79
C SER A 61 6.90 -1.53 9.91
N ASN A 62 5.76 -2.13 9.57
CA ASN A 62 4.89 -2.88 10.50
C ASN A 62 5.08 -4.40 10.39
N ASN A 63 6.17 -4.86 9.77
CA ASN A 63 6.48 -6.27 9.59
C ASN A 63 5.45 -7.04 8.75
N PHE A 64 4.84 -6.39 7.75
CA PHE A 64 3.97 -7.03 6.76
C PHE A 64 4.61 -7.05 5.37
N CYS A 65 4.44 -8.17 4.66
CA CYS A 65 4.83 -8.32 3.27
C CYS A 65 3.80 -7.64 2.37
N CYS A 66 4.21 -6.50 1.82
CA CYS A 66 3.44 -5.74 0.85
C CYS A 66 4.07 -5.88 -0.52
N ALA A 67 3.27 -5.82 -1.59
CA ALA A 67 3.82 -5.84 -2.94
C ALA A 67 4.92 -4.78 -3.09
N ALA A 68 6.03 -5.13 -3.74
CA ALA A 68 7.26 -4.34 -3.82
C ALA A 68 7.07 -2.93 -4.41
N GLY A 69 5.90 -2.65 -5.00
CA GLY A 69 5.40 -1.31 -5.32
C GLY A 69 5.12 -0.40 -4.10
N ALA A 70 5.87 -0.53 -3.01
CA ALA A 70 5.72 0.23 -1.77
C ALA A 70 7.03 0.85 -1.24
N GLY A 71 8.19 0.48 -1.78
CA GLY A 71 9.48 0.67 -1.09
C GLY A 71 10.29 1.92 -1.44
N SER A 72 10.10 2.55 -2.59
CA SER A 72 10.90 3.73 -2.98
C SER A 72 10.09 4.64 -3.88
N VAL A 73 9.38 5.57 -3.25
CA VAL A 73 8.69 6.65 -3.95
C VAL A 73 9.74 7.67 -4.38
N ILE A 74 10.21 7.58 -5.61
CA ILE A 74 11.12 8.59 -6.18
C ILE A 74 10.39 9.90 -6.56
N GLY A 75 9.07 9.86 -6.75
CA GLY A 75 8.29 11.03 -7.10
C GLY A 75 6.86 10.70 -7.54
N PRO A 76 6.05 11.73 -7.81
CA PRO A 76 4.79 11.54 -8.51
C PRO A 76 5.08 11.01 -9.91
N CYS A 77 4.26 10.07 -10.35
CA CYS A 77 4.23 9.64 -11.74
C CYS A 77 3.63 10.78 -12.57
N VAL A 78 4.40 11.24 -13.54
CA VAL A 78 4.06 12.37 -14.40
C VAL A 78 3.58 11.79 -15.72
N ASN A 79 2.33 12.07 -16.08
CA ASN A 79 1.71 11.59 -17.32
C ASN A 79 1.76 10.05 -17.51
N GLY A 80 1.59 9.29 -16.42
CA GLY A 80 1.61 7.82 -16.48
C GLY A 80 3.00 7.21 -16.67
N LYS A 81 4.07 7.99 -16.47
CA LYS A 81 5.45 7.53 -16.64
C LYS A 81 6.31 7.78 -15.40
N CYS A 82 7.29 6.91 -15.24
CA CYS A 82 8.36 6.99 -14.26
C CYS A 82 9.73 6.87 -14.96
N PRO A 83 10.82 7.31 -14.31
CA PRO A 83 12.18 7.06 -14.79
C PRO A 83 12.44 5.59 -15.08
N GLU A 84 13.43 5.30 -15.91
CA GLU A 84 13.81 3.92 -16.24
C GLU A 84 14.16 3.13 -14.97
N GLY A 85 13.62 1.91 -14.86
CA GLY A 85 13.68 1.10 -13.64
C GLY A 85 12.59 1.41 -12.62
N TYR A 86 11.53 2.14 -13.00
CA TYR A 86 10.40 2.45 -12.13
C TYR A 86 9.05 2.34 -12.86
N GLU A 87 7.99 1.98 -12.14
CA GLU A 87 6.62 1.85 -12.60
C GLU A 87 5.65 2.71 -11.76
N CYS A 88 4.60 3.20 -12.42
CA CYS A 88 3.53 3.96 -11.78
C CYS A 88 2.61 3.00 -11.02
N GLY A 89 2.49 3.17 -9.70
CA GLY A 89 1.56 2.35 -8.92
C GLY A 89 0.11 2.70 -9.23
N ALA A 90 -0.76 1.69 -9.19
CA ALA A 90 -2.19 1.85 -9.39
C ALA A 90 -2.83 2.50 -8.15
N GLY A 91 -3.37 3.72 -8.30
CA GLY A 91 -4.08 4.42 -7.23
C GLY A 91 -4.09 5.95 -7.38
N VAL A 92 -4.93 6.62 -6.59
CA VAL A 92 -5.02 8.09 -6.56
C VAL A 92 -3.79 8.69 -5.86
N GLY A 93 -3.03 9.47 -6.62
CA GLY A 93 -1.70 9.95 -6.23
C GLY A 93 -0.63 9.05 -6.82
N ILE A 94 -0.57 9.01 -8.15
CA ILE A 94 0.29 8.11 -8.91
C ILE A 94 1.74 8.39 -8.48
N LYS A 95 2.38 7.40 -7.86
CA LYS A 95 3.76 7.47 -7.39
C LYS A 95 4.59 6.48 -8.19
N CYS A 96 5.86 6.81 -8.38
CA CYS A 96 6.81 5.96 -9.07
C CYS A 96 7.50 5.02 -8.09
N PHE A 97 7.57 3.73 -8.43
CA PHE A 97 8.12 2.65 -7.61
C PHE A 97 9.14 1.86 -8.41
N ILE A 98 10.19 1.33 -7.78
CA ILE A 98 11.26 0.61 -8.49
C ILE A 98 10.75 -0.72 -9.05
N THR A 99 11.14 -1.06 -10.28
CA THR A 99 10.91 -2.37 -10.94
C THR A 99 12.04 -3.34 -10.68
#